data_AF-A0A942PK14-F1
#
_entry.id   AF-A0A942PK14-F1
#
_cell.length_a   1.000
_cell.length_b   1.000
_cell.length_c   1.000
_cell.angle_alpha   90.00
_cell.angle_beta   90.00
_cell.angle_gamma   90.00
#
_symmetry.space_group_name_H-M   'P 1'
#
loop_
_entity.id
_entity.type
_entity.pdbx_description
1 polymer ?
#
loop_
_entity_poly.entity_id
_entity_poly.type
_entity_poly.pdbx_seq_one_letter_code
_entity_poly.pdbx_strand_id
1 'polypeptide(L)'
;MKIREQIIKLLEENGDLSVKEMVDKLDVTKQAVHVAINQLLSEDLIDKFGKTPKTIYRLAGSSPKTTVESEHLEKTTLAFLQKEFLVITETGKMLEGVEGFSHWCKQRKLPLEKTIDEFISTKEKYKQYYNSYGVINGKEKLVNTKGYDKIYLDEIFYLDFYAIERFGKTRLGTLLHYAKQGQNKMLMKILVSESKNKLDSIINKNKFDAAGFVPPTIRRELQLMKYMETHLKINLPKINIRKISGIIPVPQKSLNKIEERISNANNTFAVSTTETYNHVLLIDDAVGSGSTLNQIAAKLKQKGVAKKVTGLAIVGSFKGFDVITDV
;
A
#
# COMPACT_ATOMS: atom_id res chain seq x y z
N MET A 1 -8.65 -46.63 -5.58
CA MET A 1 -8.72 -45.43 -4.72
C MET A 1 -8.48 -44.22 -5.60
N LYS A 2 -9.30 -43.18 -5.55
CA LYS A 2 -9.12 -42.01 -6.46
C LYS A 2 -7.89 -41.22 -6.00
N ILE A 3 -7.10 -40.69 -6.93
CA ILE A 3 -5.85 -39.92 -6.63
C ILE A 3 -6.11 -38.81 -5.60
N ARG A 4 -7.30 -38.18 -5.65
CA ARG A 4 -7.78 -37.21 -4.66
C ARG A 4 -7.72 -37.73 -3.21
N GLU A 5 -8.27 -38.92 -2.96
CA GLU A 5 -8.31 -39.54 -1.63
C GLU A 5 -6.90 -39.91 -1.15
N GLN A 6 -6.04 -40.34 -2.08
CA GLN A 6 -4.65 -40.67 -1.77
C GLN A 6 -3.82 -39.43 -1.40
N ILE A 7 -4.07 -38.28 -2.03
CA ILE A 7 -3.43 -37.00 -1.67
C ILE A 7 -3.86 -36.55 -0.27
N ILE A 8 -5.15 -36.64 0.07
CA ILE A 8 -5.63 -36.32 1.43
C ILE A 8 -4.90 -37.19 2.46
N LYS A 9 -4.89 -38.52 2.25
CA LYS A 9 -4.21 -39.46 3.14
C LYS A 9 -2.71 -39.18 3.28
N LEU A 10 -2.04 -38.84 2.18
CA LEU A 10 -0.62 -38.46 2.21
C LEU A 10 -0.36 -37.21 3.04
N LEU A 11 -1.23 -36.20 2.94
CA LEU A 11 -1.12 -34.97 3.73
C LEU A 11 -1.49 -35.22 5.20
N GLU A 12 -2.39 -36.16 5.51
CA GLU A 12 -2.67 -36.61 6.88
C GLU A 12 -1.44 -37.25 7.53
N GLU A 13 -0.74 -38.12 6.78
CA GLU A 13 0.41 -38.87 7.29
C GLU A 13 1.70 -38.06 7.34
N ASN A 14 1.91 -37.14 6.40
CA ASN A 14 3.21 -36.46 6.21
C ASN A 14 3.16 -34.95 6.45
N GLY A 15 1.97 -34.39 6.67
CA GLY A 15 1.78 -32.94 6.82
C GLY A 15 1.95 -32.21 5.49
N ASP A 16 3.01 -31.40 5.39
CA ASP A 16 3.20 -30.43 4.32
C ASP A 16 3.98 -31.07 3.15
N LEU A 17 3.40 -31.10 1.94
CA LEU A 17 4.02 -31.74 0.75
C LEU A 17 3.97 -30.85 -0.50
N SER A 18 5.03 -30.89 -1.30
CA SER A 18 5.06 -30.32 -2.66
C SER A 18 4.46 -31.27 -3.71
N VAL A 19 4.12 -30.73 -4.89
CA VAL A 19 3.67 -31.58 -6.03
C VAL A 19 4.71 -32.64 -6.37
N LYS A 20 6.00 -32.31 -6.25
CA LYS A 20 7.08 -33.26 -6.55
C LYS A 20 7.04 -34.42 -5.57
N GLU A 21 6.95 -34.15 -4.27
CA GLU A 21 6.88 -35.20 -3.25
C GLU A 21 5.60 -36.03 -3.37
N MET A 22 4.47 -35.43 -3.76
CA MET A 22 3.24 -36.17 -4.04
C MET A 22 3.37 -37.09 -5.26
N VAL A 23 3.99 -36.62 -6.34
CA VAL A 23 4.28 -37.43 -7.53
C VAL A 23 5.20 -38.60 -7.16
N ASP A 24 6.29 -38.31 -6.44
CA ASP A 24 7.30 -39.31 -6.06
C ASP A 24 6.72 -40.37 -5.10
N LYS A 25 5.80 -39.99 -4.20
CA LYS A 25 5.16 -40.92 -3.24
C LYS A 25 3.98 -41.71 -3.79
N LEU A 26 3.22 -41.14 -4.73
CA LEU A 26 2.03 -41.79 -5.32
C LEU A 26 2.36 -42.58 -6.58
N ASP A 27 3.54 -42.38 -7.16
CA ASP A 27 3.94 -42.94 -8.47
C ASP A 27 2.91 -42.65 -9.57
N VAL A 28 2.45 -41.40 -9.63
CA VAL A 28 1.46 -40.92 -10.62
C VAL A 28 1.99 -39.73 -11.40
N THR A 29 1.38 -39.47 -12.56
CA THR A 29 1.77 -38.34 -13.39
C THR A 29 1.51 -36.99 -12.70
N LYS A 30 2.40 -36.03 -12.96
CA LYS A 30 2.28 -34.65 -12.46
C LYS A 30 0.94 -34.01 -12.84
N GLN A 31 0.42 -34.31 -14.02
CA GLN A 31 -0.88 -33.84 -14.50
C GLN A 31 -2.02 -34.33 -13.62
N ALA A 32 -2.00 -35.61 -13.25
CA ALA A 32 -3.04 -36.20 -12.40
C ALA A 32 -3.03 -35.59 -10.99
N VAL A 33 -1.84 -35.33 -10.42
CA VAL A 33 -1.71 -34.61 -9.15
C VAL A 33 -2.24 -33.18 -9.25
N HIS A 34 -1.92 -32.45 -10.33
CA HIS A 34 -2.43 -31.08 -10.51
C HIS A 34 -3.96 -31.02 -10.65
N VAL A 35 -4.58 -31.96 -11.36
CA VAL A 35 -6.05 -32.04 -11.47
C VAL A 35 -6.67 -32.26 -10.09
N ALA A 36 -6.15 -33.23 -9.32
CA ALA A 36 -6.66 -33.53 -8.00
C ALA A 36 -6.43 -32.37 -7.00
N ILE A 37 -5.26 -31.74 -7.02
CA ILE A 37 -4.96 -30.55 -6.20
C ILE A 37 -5.92 -29.40 -6.54
N ASN A 38 -6.17 -29.12 -7.80
CA ASN A 38 -7.07 -28.03 -8.19
C ASN A 38 -8.49 -28.27 -7.68
N GLN A 39 -8.96 -29.53 -7.69
CA GLN A 39 -10.25 -29.90 -7.10
C GLN A 39 -10.24 -29.71 -5.58
N LEU A 40 -9.22 -30.24 -4.89
CA LEU A 40 -9.09 -30.12 -3.43
C LEU A 40 -8.98 -28.66 -2.96
N LEU A 41 -8.28 -27.81 -3.73
CA LEU A 41 -8.22 -26.36 -3.47
C LEU A 41 -9.57 -25.68 -3.70
N SER A 42 -10.31 -26.06 -4.74
CA SER A 42 -11.63 -25.49 -5.01
C SER A 42 -12.67 -25.87 -3.95
N GLU A 43 -12.43 -26.96 -3.22
CA GLU A 43 -13.28 -27.48 -2.15
C GLU A 43 -12.79 -27.07 -0.74
N ASP A 44 -11.76 -26.24 -0.64
CA ASP A 44 -11.12 -25.80 0.61
C ASP A 44 -10.64 -26.97 1.52
N LEU A 45 -10.30 -28.12 0.94
CA LEU A 45 -9.80 -29.28 1.69
C LEU A 45 -8.30 -29.22 1.96
N ILE A 46 -7.56 -28.45 1.15
CA ILE A 46 -6.12 -28.25 1.29
C ILE A 46 -5.78 -26.77 1.13
N ASP A 47 -4.73 -26.32 1.82
CA ASP A 47 -4.18 -24.98 1.68
C ASP A 47 -2.91 -25.01 0.81
N LYS A 48 -2.76 -24.01 -0.05
CA LYS A 48 -1.56 -23.80 -0.87
C LYS A 48 -0.73 -22.65 -0.30
N PHE A 49 0.54 -22.89 -0.01
CA PHE A 49 1.47 -21.84 0.41
C PHE A 49 2.83 -21.93 -0.30
N GLY A 50 3.55 -20.81 -0.30
CA GLY A 50 4.76 -20.63 -1.11
C GLY A 50 4.49 -20.13 -2.53
N LYS A 51 5.56 -19.88 -3.30
CA LYS A 51 5.50 -19.39 -4.68
C LYS A 51 6.07 -20.45 -5.62
N THR A 52 5.45 -20.62 -6.79
CA THR A 52 6.00 -21.47 -7.86
C THR A 52 7.48 -21.15 -8.11
N PRO A 53 8.37 -22.15 -8.20
CA PRO A 53 8.10 -23.60 -8.15
C PRO A 53 8.03 -24.22 -6.75
N LYS A 54 8.39 -23.47 -5.69
CA LYS A 54 8.39 -23.91 -4.29
C LYS A 54 7.00 -23.77 -3.65
N THR A 55 6.02 -24.44 -4.26
CA THR A 55 4.66 -24.52 -3.70
C THR A 55 4.54 -25.77 -2.84
N ILE A 56 4.01 -25.60 -1.64
CA ILE A 56 3.71 -26.66 -0.69
C ILE A 56 2.21 -26.63 -0.39
N TYR A 57 1.65 -27.81 -0.16
CA TYR A 57 0.25 -28.03 0.18
C TYR A 57 0.17 -28.69 1.53
N ARG A 58 -0.86 -28.37 2.29
CA ARG A 58 -1.19 -29.01 3.56
C ARG A 58 -2.69 -29.25 3.63
N LEU A 59 -3.13 -30.16 4.48
CA LEU A 59 -4.55 -30.21 4.83
C LEU A 59 -4.97 -28.85 5.37
N ALA A 60 -6.12 -28.37 4.92
CA ALA A 60 -6.76 -27.26 5.58
C ALA A 60 -6.90 -27.67 7.05
N GLY A 61 -6.26 -26.94 7.95
CA GLY A 61 -6.55 -27.13 9.37
C GLY A 61 -8.05 -26.94 9.56
N SER A 62 -8.60 -27.49 10.64
CA SER A 62 -9.94 -27.14 11.13
C SER A 62 -9.99 -25.66 11.56
N SER A 63 -9.52 -24.75 10.72
CA SER A 63 -10.02 -23.40 10.61
C SER A 63 -11.52 -23.60 10.48
N PRO A 64 -12.33 -23.26 11.50
CA PRO A 64 -13.77 -23.29 11.32
C PRO A 64 -14.01 -22.51 10.03
N LYS A 65 -14.73 -23.12 9.07
CA LYS A 65 -15.34 -22.34 8.00
C LYS A 65 -15.93 -21.16 8.74
N THR A 66 -15.31 -20.00 8.54
CA THR A 66 -15.98 -18.78 8.92
C THR A 66 -16.96 -18.64 7.76
N THR A 67 -18.02 -19.45 7.79
CA THR A 67 -19.35 -18.94 7.48
C THR A 67 -19.42 -17.70 8.34
N VAL A 68 -18.97 -16.60 7.74
CA VAL A 68 -19.15 -15.28 8.32
C VAL A 68 -20.64 -15.25 8.64
N GLU A 69 -20.99 -14.86 9.85
CA GLU A 69 -22.36 -14.53 10.23
C GLU A 69 -22.80 -13.30 9.38
N SER A 70 -22.91 -13.49 8.07
CA SER A 70 -23.19 -12.47 7.07
C SER A 70 -24.66 -12.49 6.65
N GLU A 71 -25.42 -13.50 7.08
CA GLU A 71 -26.86 -13.62 6.78
C GLU A 71 -27.68 -12.46 7.37
N HIS A 72 -27.14 -11.71 8.33
CA HIS A 72 -27.82 -10.57 8.96
C HIS A 72 -27.29 -9.19 8.53
N LEU A 73 -26.24 -9.10 7.69
CA LEU A 73 -25.68 -7.82 7.29
C LEU A 73 -26.34 -7.26 6.02
N GLU A 74 -26.67 -5.96 6.03
CA GLU A 74 -27.21 -5.29 4.86
C GLU A 74 -26.23 -5.31 3.66
N LYS A 75 -26.77 -5.42 2.44
CA LYS A 75 -25.97 -5.41 1.19
C LYS A 75 -25.10 -4.15 1.05
N THR A 76 -25.60 -3.01 1.52
CA THR A 76 -24.89 -1.71 1.57
C THR A 76 -23.63 -1.79 2.42
N THR A 77 -23.74 -2.38 3.61
CA THR A 77 -22.63 -2.62 4.54
C THR A 77 -21.60 -3.57 3.95
N LEU A 78 -22.04 -4.66 3.32
CA LEU A 78 -21.15 -5.59 2.65
C LEU A 78 -20.35 -4.92 1.52
N ALA A 79 -21.02 -4.12 0.67
CA ALA A 79 -20.36 -3.37 -0.39
C ALA A 79 -19.39 -2.31 0.14
N PHE A 80 -19.75 -1.63 1.24
CA PHE A 80 -18.89 -0.68 1.91
C PHE A 80 -17.61 -1.35 2.43
N LEU A 81 -17.73 -2.46 3.17
CA LEU A 81 -16.59 -3.20 3.69
C LEU A 81 -15.71 -3.72 2.55
N GLN A 82 -16.29 -4.27 1.49
CA GLN A 82 -15.54 -4.77 0.33
C GLN A 82 -14.63 -3.69 -0.25
N LYS A 83 -15.14 -2.46 -0.32
CA LYS A 83 -14.43 -1.32 -0.86
C LYS A 83 -13.39 -0.75 0.10
N GLU A 84 -13.70 -0.67 1.40
CA GLU A 84 -12.92 0.13 2.35
C GLU A 84 -11.99 -0.68 3.25
N PHE A 85 -12.20 -1.99 3.40
CA PHE A 85 -11.44 -2.82 4.33
C PHE A 85 -10.61 -3.90 3.61
N LEU A 86 -9.33 -3.95 3.98
CA LEU A 86 -8.38 -4.93 3.49
C LEU A 86 -7.34 -5.22 4.58
N VAL A 87 -7.11 -6.50 4.83
CA VAL A 87 -6.07 -6.99 5.73
C VAL A 87 -5.22 -8.03 5.01
N ILE A 88 -3.92 -8.05 5.31
CA ILE A 88 -3.03 -9.13 4.89
C ILE A 88 -2.70 -9.92 6.15
N THR A 89 -3.03 -11.20 6.16
CA THR A 89 -2.82 -12.11 7.31
C THR A 89 -1.33 -12.36 7.55
N GLU A 90 -0.99 -12.95 8.70
CA GLU A 90 0.38 -13.37 9.03
C GLU A 90 0.95 -14.37 8.01
N THR A 91 0.06 -15.15 7.38
CA THR A 91 0.40 -16.11 6.31
C THR A 91 0.51 -15.46 4.93
N GLY A 92 0.26 -14.16 4.81
CA GLY A 92 0.33 -13.42 3.55
C GLY A 92 -0.91 -13.54 2.67
N LYS A 93 -2.04 -14.04 3.19
CA LYS A 93 -3.32 -14.06 2.48
C LYS A 93 -3.94 -12.66 2.50
N MET A 94 -4.42 -12.19 1.35
CA MET A 94 -5.15 -10.94 1.24
C MET A 94 -6.64 -11.19 1.47
N LEU A 95 -7.19 -10.62 2.54
CA LEU A 95 -8.61 -10.72 2.88
C LEU A 95 -9.26 -9.35 2.76
N GLU A 96 -10.39 -9.30 2.06
CA GLU A 96 -11.14 -8.08 1.79
C GLU A 96 -12.54 -8.17 2.42
N GLY A 97 -13.21 -7.03 2.54
CA GLY A 97 -14.62 -7.01 2.92
C GLY A 97 -14.89 -7.59 4.29
N VAL A 98 -16.04 -8.25 4.41
CA VAL A 98 -16.51 -8.83 5.66
C VAL A 98 -15.62 -9.98 6.14
N GLU A 99 -15.00 -10.74 5.22
CA GLU A 99 -14.04 -11.80 5.58
C GLU A 99 -12.82 -11.20 6.29
N GLY A 100 -12.22 -10.17 5.69
CA GLY A 100 -11.09 -9.46 6.29
C GLY A 100 -11.45 -8.77 7.60
N PHE A 101 -12.62 -8.14 7.68
CA PHE A 101 -13.08 -7.46 8.89
C PHE A 101 -13.37 -8.44 10.04
N SER A 102 -14.00 -9.57 9.73
CA SER A 102 -14.27 -10.63 10.69
C SER A 102 -12.98 -11.24 11.24
N HIS A 103 -12.01 -11.50 10.35
CA HIS A 103 -10.68 -11.94 10.77
C HIS A 103 -10.03 -10.93 11.73
N TRP A 104 -10.04 -9.64 11.38
CA TRP A 104 -9.48 -8.57 12.21
C TRP A 104 -10.15 -8.47 13.59
N CYS A 105 -11.48 -8.63 13.66
CA CYS A 105 -12.24 -8.62 14.91
C CYS A 105 -11.92 -9.84 15.79
N LYS A 106 -11.87 -11.04 15.19
CA LYS A 106 -11.54 -12.29 15.89
C LYS A 106 -10.17 -12.21 16.56
N GLN A 107 -9.16 -11.71 15.85
CA GLN A 107 -7.81 -11.52 16.41
C GLN A 107 -7.79 -10.59 17.64
N ARG A 108 -8.70 -9.63 17.69
CA ARG A 108 -8.79 -8.62 18.77
C ARG A 108 -9.87 -8.93 19.80
N LYS A 109 -10.55 -10.08 19.68
CA LYS A 109 -11.67 -10.47 20.55
C LYS A 109 -12.76 -9.39 20.61
N LEU A 110 -13.10 -8.82 19.45
CA LEU A 110 -14.10 -7.75 19.33
C LEU A 110 -15.42 -8.29 18.72
N PRO A 111 -16.59 -7.76 19.15
CA PRO A 111 -17.89 -8.12 18.57
C PRO A 111 -18.02 -7.55 17.14
N LEU A 112 -18.37 -8.40 16.18
CA LEU A 112 -18.36 -8.05 14.75
C LEU A 112 -19.29 -6.88 14.41
N GLU A 113 -20.60 -7.02 14.66
CA GLU A 113 -21.63 -6.04 14.26
C GLU A 113 -21.36 -4.66 14.85
N LYS A 114 -21.19 -4.58 16.18
CA LYS A 114 -20.85 -3.33 16.86
C LYS A 114 -19.58 -2.68 16.29
N THR A 115 -18.57 -3.48 15.96
CA THR A 115 -17.31 -2.96 15.43
C THR A 115 -17.45 -2.47 13.99
N ILE A 116 -18.35 -3.07 13.19
CA ILE A 116 -18.71 -2.57 11.85
C ILE A 116 -19.35 -1.17 11.96
N ASP A 117 -20.31 -0.99 12.86
CA ASP A 117 -20.97 0.31 13.06
C ASP A 117 -19.97 1.39 13.47
N GLU A 118 -19.07 1.07 14.39
CA GLU A 118 -17.98 1.96 14.82
C GLU A 118 -17.00 2.26 13.67
N PHE A 119 -16.74 1.31 12.78
CA PHE A 119 -15.91 1.51 11.60
C PHE A 119 -16.55 2.44 10.58
N ILE A 120 -17.83 2.23 10.28
CA ILE A 120 -18.61 3.10 9.39
C ILE A 120 -18.64 4.51 9.97
N SER A 121 -19.02 4.67 11.24
CA SER A 121 -19.05 5.96 11.93
C SER A 121 -17.69 6.67 11.90
N THR A 122 -16.61 5.92 12.15
CA THR A 122 -15.25 6.46 12.04
C THR A 122 -14.96 6.92 10.62
N LYS A 123 -15.27 6.11 9.59
CA LYS A 123 -15.03 6.50 8.20
C LYS A 123 -15.84 7.73 7.80
N GLU A 124 -17.09 7.87 8.24
CA GLU A 124 -17.87 9.10 8.04
C GLU A 124 -17.20 10.32 8.69
N LYS A 125 -16.72 10.20 9.93
CA LYS A 125 -15.92 11.26 10.60
C LYS A 125 -14.71 11.66 9.75
N TYR A 126 -14.07 10.73 9.06
CA TYR A 126 -12.91 11.03 8.22
C TYR A 126 -13.27 11.57 6.82
N LYS A 127 -14.51 11.36 6.33
CA LYS A 127 -14.94 11.88 5.02
C LYS A 127 -14.88 13.40 4.93
N GLN A 128 -15.09 14.10 6.04
CA GLN A 128 -15.02 15.58 6.08
C GLN A 128 -13.67 16.15 5.64
N TYR A 129 -12.58 15.36 5.71
CA TYR A 129 -11.25 15.79 5.28
C TYR A 129 -11.02 15.64 3.78
N TYR A 130 -11.89 14.90 3.06
CA TYR A 130 -11.79 14.76 1.62
C TYR A 130 -12.52 15.93 0.95
N ASN A 131 -11.84 16.57 0.01
CA ASN A 131 -12.42 17.63 -0.80
C ASN A 131 -13.30 17.05 -1.93
N SER A 132 -13.84 17.93 -2.77
CA SER A 132 -14.65 17.59 -3.95
C SER A 132 -13.93 16.76 -5.01
N TYR A 133 -12.61 16.56 -4.88
CA TYR A 133 -11.80 15.70 -5.74
C TYR A 133 -11.59 14.30 -5.14
N GLY A 134 -12.13 14.04 -3.95
CA GLY A 134 -11.95 12.79 -3.24
C GLY A 134 -10.52 12.61 -2.71
N VAL A 135 -9.83 13.72 -2.43
CA VAL A 135 -8.47 13.73 -1.84
C VAL A 135 -8.42 14.61 -0.60
N ILE A 136 -7.45 14.37 0.26
CA ILE A 136 -7.27 15.09 1.51
C ILE A 136 -6.32 16.27 1.28
N ASN A 137 -6.68 17.45 1.77
CA ASN A 137 -5.79 18.62 1.77
C ASN A 137 -4.85 18.57 2.99
N GLY A 138 -3.57 18.35 2.76
CA GLY A 138 -2.56 18.30 3.82
C GLY A 138 -1.89 19.65 4.12
N LYS A 139 -2.36 20.76 3.53
CA LYS A 139 -1.71 22.07 3.65
C LYS A 139 -1.67 22.58 5.08
N GLU A 140 -2.78 22.48 5.81
CA GLU A 140 -2.84 22.90 7.22
C GLU A 140 -1.79 22.17 8.07
N LYS A 141 -1.62 20.87 7.83
CA LYS A 141 -0.61 20.07 8.52
C LYS A 141 0.81 20.51 8.17
N LEU A 142 1.08 20.80 6.90
CA LEU A 142 2.40 21.28 6.48
C LEU A 142 2.75 22.61 7.17
N VAL A 143 1.79 23.54 7.26
CA VAL A 143 1.94 24.84 7.94
C VAL A 143 2.17 24.67 9.44
N ASN A 144 1.47 23.73 10.07
CA ASN A 144 1.55 23.49 11.52
C ASN A 144 2.72 22.59 11.93
N THR A 145 3.51 22.06 10.98
CA THR A 145 4.66 21.20 11.30
C THR A 145 5.84 22.05 11.78
N LYS A 146 6.11 21.99 13.09
CA LYS A 146 7.27 22.65 13.72
C LYS A 146 8.58 22.15 13.09
N GLY A 147 9.51 23.07 12.82
CA GLY A 147 10.84 22.77 12.27
C GLY A 147 11.09 23.26 10.84
N TYR A 148 10.10 23.83 10.14
CA TYR A 148 10.34 24.50 8.86
C TYR A 148 10.49 26.01 9.03
N ASP A 149 11.63 26.56 8.60
CA ASP A 149 11.82 28.01 8.50
C ASP A 149 11.02 28.60 7.32
N LYS A 150 10.83 27.81 6.26
CA LYS A 150 10.10 28.20 5.06
C LYS A 150 9.41 27.02 4.37
N ILE A 151 8.16 27.25 3.97
CA ILE A 151 7.36 26.30 3.19
C ILE A 151 7.42 26.73 1.72
N TYR A 152 7.87 25.81 0.86
CA TYR A 152 8.03 26.02 -0.57
C TYR A 152 6.93 25.32 -1.38
N LEU A 153 6.23 24.32 -0.82
CA LEU A 153 5.04 23.75 -1.43
C LEU A 153 3.86 24.73 -1.34
N ASP A 154 3.13 24.89 -2.44
CA ASP A 154 1.93 25.73 -2.47
C ASP A 154 0.71 24.95 -1.97
N GLU A 155 0.65 23.66 -2.31
CA GLU A 155 -0.40 22.71 -1.95
C GLU A 155 0.19 21.32 -1.72
N ILE A 156 -0.49 20.52 -0.91
CA ILE A 156 -0.17 19.10 -0.73
C ILE A 156 -1.45 18.29 -0.58
N PHE A 157 -1.55 17.20 -1.32
CA PHE A 157 -2.72 16.32 -1.33
C PHE A 157 -2.34 14.89 -0.97
N TYR A 158 -3.28 14.18 -0.34
CA TYR A 158 -3.18 12.73 -0.09
C TYR A 158 -4.37 12.01 -0.72
N LEU A 159 -4.14 10.88 -1.39
CA LEU A 159 -5.25 10.08 -1.93
C LEU A 159 -6.06 9.40 -0.82
N ASP A 160 -5.40 9.09 0.30
CA ASP A 160 -6.01 8.49 1.49
C ASP A 160 -5.18 8.75 2.75
N PHE A 161 -5.74 8.42 3.92
CA PHE A 161 -4.96 8.35 5.15
C PHE A 161 -4.09 7.10 5.16
N TYR A 162 -2.92 7.16 5.79
CA TYR A 162 -2.10 5.96 6.01
C TYR A 162 -2.78 5.00 6.98
N ALA A 163 -3.33 5.56 8.06
CA ALA A 163 -4.03 4.85 9.11
C ALA A 163 -5.08 5.77 9.74
N ILE A 164 -6.14 5.17 10.27
CA ILE A 164 -7.21 5.80 11.03
C ILE A 164 -7.29 5.16 12.41
N GLU A 165 -7.51 5.99 13.44
CA GLU A 165 -7.49 5.68 14.88
C GLU A 165 -7.52 4.17 15.25
N ARG A 166 -8.68 3.65 15.66
CA ARG A 166 -8.83 2.30 16.21
C ARG A 166 -8.58 1.18 15.20
N PHE A 167 -8.73 1.46 13.91
CA PHE A 167 -8.75 0.43 12.86
C PHE A 167 -7.40 0.24 12.16
N GLY A 168 -6.41 1.09 12.45
CA GLY A 168 -5.07 0.97 11.90
C GLY A 168 -5.01 1.40 10.44
N LYS A 169 -4.20 0.70 9.63
CA LYS A 169 -3.93 1.06 8.23
C LYS A 169 -5.21 1.01 7.40
N THR A 170 -5.45 2.01 6.55
CA THR A 170 -6.57 1.97 5.60
C THR A 170 -6.29 0.95 4.49
N ARG A 171 -7.26 0.69 3.60
CA ARG A 171 -7.03 -0.15 2.41
C ARG A 171 -5.80 0.29 1.59
N LEU A 172 -5.73 1.58 1.22
CA LEU A 172 -4.56 2.10 0.49
C LEU A 172 -3.29 2.10 1.35
N GLY A 173 -3.39 2.35 2.66
CA GLY A 173 -2.27 2.25 3.60
C GLY A 173 -1.69 0.84 3.68
N THR A 174 -2.55 -0.18 3.75
CA THR A 174 -2.18 -1.61 3.78
C THR A 174 -1.56 -2.02 2.45
N LEU A 175 -2.21 -1.72 1.32
CA LEU A 175 -1.67 -2.00 -0.01
C LEU A 175 -0.28 -1.37 -0.19
N LEU A 176 -0.13 -0.09 0.20
CA LEU A 176 1.15 0.60 0.11
C LEU A 176 2.23 -0.06 0.96
N HIS A 177 1.93 -0.35 2.22
CA HIS A 177 2.87 -0.94 3.17
C HIS A 177 3.43 -2.26 2.65
N TYR A 178 2.56 -3.20 2.27
CA TYR A 178 2.98 -4.52 1.78
C TYR A 178 3.55 -4.48 0.36
N ALA A 179 3.06 -3.60 -0.52
CA ALA A 179 3.67 -3.39 -1.83
C ALA A 179 5.13 -2.90 -1.70
N LYS A 180 5.38 -1.96 -0.78
CA LYS A 180 6.71 -1.36 -0.54
C LYS A 180 7.66 -2.30 0.20
N GLN A 181 7.19 -3.00 1.23
CA GLN A 181 8.02 -3.91 2.04
C GLN A 181 8.28 -5.24 1.30
N GLY A 182 7.23 -5.87 0.78
CA GLY A 182 7.31 -7.17 0.12
C GLY A 182 7.70 -7.13 -1.36
N GLN A 183 7.89 -5.92 -1.94
CA GLN A 183 8.16 -5.71 -3.37
C GLN A 183 7.18 -6.46 -4.29
N ASN A 184 5.92 -6.57 -3.83
CA ASN A 184 4.92 -7.43 -4.46
C ASN A 184 4.26 -6.71 -5.65
N LYS A 185 4.61 -7.12 -6.88
CA LYS A 185 4.06 -6.58 -8.13
C LYS A 185 2.53 -6.61 -8.20
N MET A 186 1.88 -7.64 -7.65
CA MET A 186 0.42 -7.76 -7.65
C MET A 186 -0.20 -6.64 -6.82
N LEU A 187 0.31 -6.42 -5.59
CA LEU A 187 -0.15 -5.33 -4.73
C LEU A 187 0.15 -3.95 -5.35
N MET A 188 1.29 -3.79 -6.02
CA MET A 188 1.59 -2.54 -6.75
C MET A 188 0.62 -2.28 -7.89
N LYS A 189 0.22 -3.32 -8.63
CA LYS A 189 -0.77 -3.19 -9.70
C LYS A 189 -2.13 -2.76 -9.15
N ILE A 190 -2.58 -3.38 -8.05
CA ILE A 190 -3.83 -3.00 -7.36
C ILE A 190 -3.73 -1.55 -6.89
N LEU A 191 -2.63 -1.17 -6.23
CA LEU A 191 -2.41 0.18 -5.74
C LEU A 191 -2.47 1.23 -6.86
N VAL A 192 -1.81 0.97 -8.00
CA VAL A 192 -1.85 1.86 -9.17
C VAL A 192 -3.26 1.98 -9.72
N SER A 193 -3.98 0.85 -9.85
CA SER A 193 -5.36 0.83 -10.34
C SER A 193 -6.30 1.64 -9.46
N GLU A 194 -6.23 1.47 -8.13
CA GLU A 194 -7.07 2.19 -7.17
C GLU A 194 -6.70 3.69 -7.09
N SER A 195 -5.43 4.03 -7.29
CA SER A 195 -4.94 5.41 -7.24
C SER A 195 -5.25 6.21 -8.51
N LYS A 196 -5.38 5.53 -9.66
CA LYS A 196 -5.40 6.18 -10.98
C LYS A 196 -6.53 7.19 -11.14
N ASN A 197 -7.77 6.82 -10.81
CA ASN A 197 -8.92 7.69 -11.01
C ASN A 197 -8.82 9.00 -10.21
N LYS A 198 -8.37 8.92 -8.96
CA LYS A 198 -8.17 10.10 -8.11
C LYS A 198 -7.04 10.99 -8.64
N LEU A 199 -5.94 10.37 -9.05
CA LEU A 199 -4.78 11.06 -9.60
C LEU A 199 -5.12 11.77 -10.92
N ASP A 200 -5.83 11.11 -11.83
CA ASP A 200 -6.28 11.69 -13.10
C ASP A 200 -7.26 12.86 -12.85
N SER A 201 -8.14 12.76 -11.84
CA SER A 201 -9.02 13.86 -11.42
C SER A 201 -8.24 15.09 -10.94
N ILE A 202 -7.21 14.88 -10.12
CA ILE A 202 -6.35 15.97 -9.64
C ILE A 202 -5.60 16.62 -10.81
N ILE A 203 -5.04 15.81 -11.71
CA ILE A 203 -4.26 16.31 -12.85
C ILE A 203 -5.11 17.16 -13.79
N ASN A 204 -6.30 16.67 -14.14
CA ASN A 204 -7.19 17.37 -15.07
C ASN A 204 -7.72 18.68 -14.49
N LYS A 205 -7.89 18.78 -13.17
CA LYS A 205 -8.45 19.97 -12.51
C LYS A 205 -7.42 21.04 -12.16
N ASN A 206 -6.16 20.66 -11.94
CA ASN A 206 -5.13 21.57 -11.41
C ASN A 206 -4.11 22.11 -12.44
N LYS A 207 -4.33 21.92 -13.76
CA LYS A 207 -3.50 22.49 -14.85
C LYS A 207 -1.98 22.38 -14.60
N PHE A 208 -1.49 21.18 -14.35
CA PHE A 208 -0.04 20.95 -14.22
C PHE A 208 0.64 20.94 -15.59
N ASP A 209 1.85 21.47 -15.64
CA ASP A 209 2.68 21.51 -16.86
C ASP A 209 3.74 20.40 -16.86
N ALA A 210 4.08 19.85 -15.69
CA ALA A 210 5.07 18.80 -15.54
C ALA A 210 4.83 17.98 -14.26
N ALA A 211 5.36 16.75 -14.24
CA ALA A 211 5.32 15.86 -13.09
C ALA A 211 6.70 15.31 -12.73
N GLY A 212 7.01 15.25 -11.43
CA GLY A 212 8.23 14.64 -10.90
C GLY A 212 7.88 13.53 -9.90
N PHE A 213 8.52 12.37 -10.02
CA PHE A 213 8.38 11.29 -9.05
C PHE A 213 9.54 11.37 -8.06
N VAL A 214 9.23 11.34 -6.76
CA VAL A 214 10.25 11.36 -5.71
C VAL A 214 11.08 10.08 -5.80
N PRO A 215 12.42 10.19 -5.91
CA PRO A 215 13.25 9.02 -6.06
C PRO A 215 13.30 8.24 -4.74
N PRO A 216 13.32 6.91 -4.81
CA PRO A 216 13.28 6.03 -3.64
C PRO A 216 14.53 6.18 -2.77
N THR A 217 14.34 5.98 -1.47
CA THR A 217 15.39 6.19 -0.46
C THR A 217 16.35 5.02 -0.30
N ILE A 218 15.95 3.80 -0.65
CA ILE A 218 16.71 2.56 -0.43
C ILE A 218 16.85 1.81 -1.77
N ARG A 219 18.05 1.29 -2.03
CA ARG A 219 18.31 0.41 -3.19
C ARG A 219 17.52 -0.89 -2.98
N ARG A 220 16.52 -1.14 -3.82
CA ARG A 220 15.69 -2.34 -3.87
C ARG A 220 15.60 -2.78 -5.32
N GLU A 221 15.48 -4.09 -5.58
CA GLU A 221 15.33 -4.62 -6.94
C GLU A 221 14.09 -4.06 -7.63
N LEU A 222 12.98 -3.92 -6.90
CA LEU A 222 11.74 -3.36 -7.40
C LEU A 222 11.29 -2.17 -6.55
N GLN A 223 11.38 -0.98 -7.15
CA GLN A 223 11.08 0.28 -6.49
C GLN A 223 9.66 0.73 -6.83
N LEU A 224 8.81 0.85 -5.80
CA LEU A 224 7.41 1.24 -5.94
C LEU A 224 7.26 2.53 -6.78
N MET A 225 7.99 3.59 -6.46
CA MET A 225 7.88 4.86 -7.19
C MET A 225 8.20 4.73 -8.68
N LYS A 226 9.17 3.87 -9.03
CA LYS A 226 9.50 3.58 -10.43
C LYS A 226 8.39 2.76 -11.12
N TYR A 227 7.79 1.83 -10.37
CA TYR A 227 6.64 1.08 -10.86
C TYR A 227 5.46 2.01 -11.12
N MET A 228 5.14 2.91 -10.20
CA MET A 228 4.08 3.91 -10.36
C MET A 228 4.35 4.84 -11.54
N GLU A 229 5.59 5.34 -11.69
CA GLU A 229 5.99 6.20 -12.81
C GLU A 229 5.73 5.55 -14.18
N THR A 230 5.97 4.24 -14.29
CA THR A 230 5.83 3.50 -15.56
C THR A 230 4.40 3.02 -15.83
N HIS A 231 3.59 2.81 -14.79
CA HIS A 231 2.25 2.24 -14.91
C HIS A 231 1.11 3.26 -14.81
N LEU A 232 1.30 4.40 -14.13
CA LEU A 232 0.29 5.48 -14.11
C LEU A 232 0.14 6.16 -15.47
N LYS A 233 1.22 6.17 -16.27
CA LYS A 233 1.29 6.77 -17.62
C LYS A 233 0.74 8.20 -17.66
N ILE A 234 1.23 9.04 -16.76
CA ILE A 234 0.86 10.46 -16.69
C ILE A 234 1.32 11.16 -17.96
N ASN A 235 0.40 11.83 -18.66
CA ASN A 235 0.67 12.58 -19.89
C ASN A 235 1.18 14.00 -19.58
N LEU A 236 2.30 14.09 -18.85
CA LEU A 236 2.99 15.35 -18.54
C LEU A 236 4.50 15.17 -18.76
N PRO A 237 5.21 16.22 -19.19
CA PRO A 237 6.67 16.29 -19.13
C PRO A 237 7.19 15.83 -17.77
N LYS A 238 8.27 15.03 -17.78
CA LYS A 238 8.84 14.43 -16.58
C LYS A 238 10.04 15.22 -16.08
N ILE A 239 9.99 15.65 -14.84
CA ILE A 239 11.14 16.26 -14.17
C ILE A 239 12.03 15.17 -13.59
N ASN A 240 13.31 15.19 -13.96
CA ASN A 240 14.29 14.25 -13.43
C ASN A 240 14.80 14.73 -12.07
N ILE A 241 14.36 14.03 -11.02
CA ILE A 241 14.78 14.25 -9.64
C ILE A 241 15.72 13.09 -9.27
N ARG A 242 16.97 13.42 -8.95
CA ARG A 242 17.98 12.45 -8.55
C ARG A 242 18.24 12.54 -7.07
N LYS A 243 18.33 11.38 -6.42
CA LYS A 243 18.84 11.29 -5.05
C LYS A 243 20.36 11.20 -5.10
N ILE A 244 21.07 12.19 -4.58
CA ILE A 244 22.52 12.17 -4.37
C ILE A 244 22.76 11.63 -2.97
N SER A 245 23.55 10.57 -2.83
CA SER A 245 24.03 10.10 -1.53
C SER A 245 25.47 10.56 -1.33
N GLY A 246 25.80 11.02 -0.13
CA GLY A 246 27.20 11.09 0.30
C GLY A 246 27.85 9.70 0.31
N ILE A 247 29.15 9.65 0.58
CA ILE A 247 29.95 8.41 0.57
C ILE A 247 29.34 7.33 1.49
N ILE A 248 28.69 7.73 2.59
CA ILE A 248 27.95 6.85 3.50
C ILE A 248 26.45 7.20 3.46
N PRO A 249 25.57 6.30 2.99
CA PRO A 249 24.14 6.56 2.93
C PRO A 249 23.49 6.43 4.32
N VAL A 250 23.01 7.55 4.87
CA VAL A 250 22.23 7.57 6.12
C VAL A 250 20.73 7.43 5.81
N PRO A 251 20.02 6.39 6.31
CA PRO A 251 18.59 6.26 6.13
C PRO A 251 17.81 7.39 6.81
N GLN A 252 16.94 8.10 6.09
CA GLN A 252 16.13 9.19 6.66
C GLN A 252 15.21 8.73 7.80
N LYS A 253 14.82 7.45 7.82
CA LYS A 253 14.00 6.84 8.86
C LYS A 253 14.73 6.60 10.18
N SER A 254 16.06 6.51 10.18
CA SER A 254 16.85 6.33 11.42
C SER A 254 17.11 7.65 12.15
N LEU A 255 16.71 8.78 11.56
CA LEU A 255 16.82 10.11 12.17
C LEU A 255 15.58 10.36 13.02
N ASN A 256 15.78 10.66 14.30
CA ASN A 256 14.68 10.85 15.26
C ASN A 256 14.18 12.30 15.29
N LYS A 257 15.06 13.27 14.97
CA LYS A 257 14.73 14.69 15.00
C LYS A 257 14.30 15.22 13.63
N ILE A 258 13.35 16.15 13.59
CA ILE A 258 12.83 16.70 12.33
C ILE A 258 13.87 17.59 11.65
N GLU A 259 14.70 18.29 12.42
CA GLU A 259 15.80 19.14 11.94
C GLU A 259 16.87 18.29 11.23
N GLU A 260 17.19 17.13 11.78
CA GLU A 260 18.10 16.15 11.16
C GLU A 260 17.51 15.61 9.85
N ARG A 261 16.21 15.29 9.84
CA ARG A 261 15.49 14.87 8.62
C ARG A 261 15.47 15.97 7.56
N ILE A 262 15.41 17.24 7.98
CA ILE A 262 15.46 18.40 7.09
C ILE A 262 16.88 18.56 6.53
N SER A 263 17.90 18.60 7.37
CA SER A 263 19.30 18.72 6.95
C SER A 263 19.73 17.58 6.01
N ASN A 264 19.38 16.34 6.35
CA ASN A 264 19.66 15.17 5.50
C ASN A 264 19.05 15.35 4.11
N ALA A 265 17.77 15.70 4.03
CA ALA A 265 17.11 15.75 2.75
C ALA A 265 17.57 16.98 1.91
N ASN A 266 18.00 18.10 2.52
CA ASN A 266 18.57 19.27 1.81
C ASN A 266 19.78 18.90 0.95
N ASN A 267 20.65 18.01 1.45
CA ASN A 267 21.88 17.58 0.78
C ASN A 267 21.68 16.39 -0.17
N THR A 268 20.45 15.89 -0.28
CA THR A 268 20.21 14.55 -0.82
C THR A 268 19.46 14.55 -2.14
N PHE A 269 18.83 15.66 -2.57
CA PHE A 269 18.13 15.72 -3.85
C PHE A 269 18.75 16.74 -4.81
N ALA A 270 18.80 16.38 -6.09
CA ALA A 270 19.16 17.28 -7.18
C ALA A 270 18.12 17.21 -8.29
N VAL A 271 17.83 18.37 -8.86
CA VAL A 271 17.00 18.53 -10.05
C VAL A 271 17.93 18.87 -11.21
N SER A 272 17.87 18.10 -12.30
CA SER A 272 18.76 18.25 -13.46
C SER A 272 18.11 18.89 -14.69
N THR A 273 16.87 19.38 -14.58
CA THR A 273 16.14 20.03 -15.68
C THR A 273 16.48 21.52 -15.78
N THR A 274 16.60 22.02 -17.01
CA THR A 274 16.80 23.45 -17.34
C THR A 274 15.53 24.15 -17.81
N GLU A 275 14.48 23.39 -18.18
CA GLU A 275 13.18 23.92 -18.56
C GLU A 275 12.47 24.59 -17.36
N THR A 276 11.62 25.56 -17.67
CA THR A 276 10.81 26.30 -16.70
C THR A 276 9.32 25.96 -16.89
N TYR A 277 8.64 25.67 -15.79
CA TYR A 277 7.22 25.32 -15.76
C TYR A 277 6.46 26.29 -14.84
N ASN A 278 5.18 26.54 -15.12
CA ASN A 278 4.37 27.37 -14.23
C ASN A 278 3.90 26.54 -13.02
N HIS A 279 3.44 25.31 -13.24
CA HIS A 279 2.93 24.45 -12.16
C HIS A 279 3.42 23.00 -12.26
N VAL A 280 4.18 22.57 -11.26
CA VAL A 280 4.75 21.23 -11.16
C VAL A 280 4.01 20.37 -10.14
N LEU A 281 3.70 19.12 -10.51
CA LEU A 281 3.22 18.07 -9.61
C LEU A 281 4.38 17.20 -9.11
N LEU A 282 4.55 17.06 -7.80
CA LEU A 282 5.48 16.11 -7.20
C LEU A 282 4.72 14.93 -6.60
N ILE A 283 5.10 13.70 -6.96
CA ILE A 283 4.41 12.47 -6.53
C ILE A 283 5.33 11.66 -5.63
N ASP A 284 4.87 11.33 -4.42
CA ASP A 284 5.56 10.48 -3.44
C ASP A 284 4.67 9.32 -2.98
N ASP A 285 5.26 8.32 -2.32
CA ASP A 285 4.50 7.17 -1.83
C ASP A 285 3.71 7.48 -0.56
N ALA A 286 4.37 8.04 0.46
CA ALA A 286 3.75 8.40 1.73
C ALA A 286 4.33 9.70 2.29
N VAL A 287 3.46 10.53 2.88
CA VAL A 287 3.87 11.77 3.52
C VAL A 287 3.61 11.74 5.02
N GLY A 288 4.70 11.88 5.78
CA GLY A 288 4.68 12.25 7.20
C GLY A 288 4.71 13.77 7.40
N SER A 289 5.91 14.38 7.31
CA SER A 289 6.17 15.83 7.53
C SER A 289 5.99 16.63 6.26
N GLY A 290 6.09 15.96 5.12
CA GLY A 290 6.27 16.58 3.81
C GLY A 290 7.69 17.11 3.58
N SER A 291 8.69 16.75 4.39
CA SER A 291 10.03 17.39 4.31
C SER A 291 10.71 17.13 2.99
N THR A 292 10.64 15.88 2.52
CA THR A 292 11.17 15.47 1.22
C THR A 292 10.55 16.28 0.08
N LEU A 293 9.21 16.37 0.04
CA LEU A 293 8.51 17.15 -0.97
C LEU A 293 8.81 18.65 -0.86
N ASN A 294 8.85 19.21 0.36
CA ASN A 294 9.10 20.63 0.59
C ASN A 294 10.49 21.06 0.09
N GLN A 295 11.49 20.19 0.22
CA GLN A 295 12.84 20.51 -0.22
C GLN A 295 13.05 20.32 -1.71
N ILE A 296 12.41 19.32 -2.31
CA ILE A 296 12.37 19.21 -3.77
C ILE A 296 11.68 20.46 -4.34
N ALA A 297 10.58 20.91 -3.74
CA ALA A 297 9.91 22.15 -4.10
C ALA A 297 10.82 23.37 -3.92
N ALA A 298 11.59 23.45 -2.82
CA ALA A 298 12.57 24.51 -2.61
C ALA A 298 13.60 24.57 -3.74
N LYS A 299 14.20 23.42 -4.10
CA LYS A 299 15.19 23.33 -5.18
C LYS A 299 14.59 23.69 -6.54
N LEU A 300 13.35 23.30 -6.82
CA LEU A 300 12.66 23.68 -8.05
C LEU A 300 12.44 25.19 -8.14
N LYS A 301 11.94 25.81 -7.07
CA LYS A 301 11.68 27.26 -7.03
C LYS A 301 12.97 28.08 -7.06
N GLN A 302 13.98 27.69 -6.29
CA GLN A 302 15.27 28.39 -6.24
C GLN A 302 16.03 28.34 -7.57
N LYS A 303 15.91 27.25 -8.34
CA LYS A 303 16.48 27.14 -9.69
C LYS A 303 15.64 27.81 -10.78
N GLY A 304 14.49 28.39 -10.43
CA GLY A 304 13.55 28.95 -11.42
C GLY A 304 12.84 27.91 -12.28
N VAL A 305 12.93 26.62 -11.95
CA VAL A 305 12.30 25.52 -12.73
C VAL A 305 10.78 25.52 -12.55
N ALA A 306 10.27 25.98 -11.41
CA ALA A 306 8.83 26.01 -11.13
C ALA A 306 8.40 27.29 -10.42
N LYS A 307 7.28 27.89 -10.84
CA LYS A 307 6.64 28.99 -10.09
C LYS A 307 5.75 28.45 -8.96
N LYS A 308 4.93 27.44 -9.26
CA LYS A 308 4.04 26.73 -8.33
C LYS A 308 4.43 25.25 -8.26
N VAL A 309 4.40 24.67 -7.06
CA VAL A 309 4.67 23.26 -6.80
C VAL A 309 3.59 22.68 -5.89
N THR A 310 2.92 21.63 -6.36
CA THR A 310 1.96 20.85 -5.57
C THR A 310 2.53 19.47 -5.29
N GLY A 311 2.47 19.05 -4.03
CA GLY A 311 2.78 17.68 -3.62
C GLY A 311 1.55 16.77 -3.68
N LEU A 312 1.75 15.52 -4.05
CA LEU A 312 0.76 14.46 -4.00
C LEU A 312 1.39 13.21 -3.40
N ALA A 313 0.74 12.63 -2.40
CA ALA A 313 1.12 11.33 -1.86
C ALA A 313 -0.03 10.34 -1.97
N ILE A 314 0.31 9.05 -2.10
CA ILE A 314 -0.71 8.01 -2.09
C ILE A 314 -1.38 7.95 -0.71
N VAL A 315 -0.59 8.09 0.36
CA VAL A 315 -1.13 8.20 1.71
C VAL A 315 -0.46 9.29 2.53
N GLY A 316 -1.20 9.90 3.46
CA GLY A 316 -0.68 10.85 4.43
C GLY A 316 -1.08 10.50 5.86
N SER A 317 -0.27 10.87 6.86
CA SER A 317 -0.67 10.65 8.26
C SER A 317 -1.68 11.71 8.74
N PHE A 318 -2.66 11.28 9.54
CA PHE A 318 -3.67 12.17 10.13
C PHE A 318 -3.15 12.86 11.39
N LYS A 319 -2.62 12.10 12.35
CA LYS A 319 -2.03 12.64 13.59
C LYS A 319 -0.61 13.13 13.33
N GLY A 320 -0.19 14.19 14.05
CA GLY A 320 1.21 14.57 14.17
C GLY A 320 2.05 13.32 14.44
N PHE A 321 3.25 13.28 13.87
CA PHE A 321 4.12 12.11 13.81
C PHE A 321 4.19 11.27 15.09
N ASP A 322 3.26 10.34 15.23
CA ASP A 322 3.61 9.05 15.78
C ASP A 322 4.51 8.44 14.72
N VAL A 323 5.79 8.38 15.07
CA VAL A 323 6.79 7.59 14.36
C VAL A 323 6.09 6.28 13.99
N ILE A 324 6.00 5.97 12.70
CA ILE A 324 5.61 4.63 12.26
C ILE A 324 6.75 3.74 12.74
N THR A 325 6.68 3.32 14.00
CA THR A 325 7.40 2.18 14.53
C THR A 325 6.67 0.98 13.95
N ASP A 326 7.15 0.55 12.79
CA ASP A 326 7.01 -0.84 12.40
C ASP A 326 7.63 -1.64 13.57
N VAL A 327 6.78 -2.28 14.39
CA VAL A 327 7.18 -3.41 15.24
C VAL A 327 7.05 -4.66 14.39
#